data_AF-A0A939A0X6-F1
#
_entry.id   AF-A0A939A0X6-F1
#
_cell.length_a   1.000
_cell.length_b   1.000
_cell.length_c   1.000
_cell.angle_alpha   90.00
_cell.angle_beta   90.00
_cell.angle_gamma   90.00
#
_symmetry.space_group_name_H-M   'P 1'
#
loop_
_entity.id
_entity.type
_entity.pdbx_description
1 polymer ?
#
loop_
_entity_poly.entity_id
_entity_poly.type
_entity_poly.pdbx_seq_one_letter_code
_entity_poly.pdbx_strand_id
1 'polypeptide(L)' 'MTDQPLTPKEQKVVEEFEKARPGLGAIAEKNIRNNDKTGWAEIIADTPESELVAREGSANNSFMYPRIGG' A
#
# COMPACT_ATOMS: atom_id res chain seq x y z
N MET A 1 -2.17 -21.08 -7.75
CA MET A 1 -2.37 -20.11 -6.65
C MET A 1 -1.43 -20.53 -5.55
N THR A 2 -0.37 -19.77 -5.32
CA THR A 2 0.61 -20.06 -4.26
C THR A 2 -0.03 -19.70 -2.92
N ASP A 3 -0.47 -20.73 -2.20
CA ASP A 3 -1.02 -20.62 -0.85
C ASP A 3 0.12 -20.50 0.18
N GLN A 4 1.09 -19.62 -0.10
CA GLN A 4 2.14 -19.34 0.87
C GLN A 4 1.55 -18.44 1.97
N PRO A 5 1.80 -18.76 3.25
CA PRO A 5 1.40 -17.89 4.33
C PRO A 5 2.15 -16.55 4.21
N LEU A 6 1.43 -15.45 4.39
CA LEU A 6 2.02 -14.11 4.45
C LEU A 6 3.05 -14.07 5.59
N THR A 7 4.18 -13.43 5.33
CA THR A 7 5.19 -13.15 6.36
C THR A 7 4.65 -12.14 7.38
N PRO A 8 5.23 -12.07 8.59
CA PRO A 8 4.80 -11.10 9.60
C PRO A 8 4.82 -9.64 9.10
N LYS A 9 5.80 -9.29 8.25
CA LYS A 9 5.89 -7.96 7.62
C LYS A 9 4.73 -7.69 6.68
N GLU A 10 4.42 -8.63 5.79
CA GLU A 10 3.31 -8.51 4.84
C GLU A 10 1.96 -8.44 5.55
N GLN A 11 1.80 -9.21 6.62
CA GLN A 11 0.60 -9.19 7.44
C GLN A 11 0.41 -7.84 8.12
N LYS A 12 1.49 -7.23 8.63
CA LYS A 12 1.47 -5.86 9.17
C LYS A 12 1.03 -4.84 8.12
N VAL A 13 1.49 -4.97 6.88
CA VAL A 13 1.04 -4.10 5.78
C VAL A 13 -0.47 -4.25 5.53
N VAL A 14 -0.98 -5.48 5.49
CA VAL A 14 -2.43 -5.73 5.35
C VAL A 14 -3.22 -5.05 6.46
N GLU A 15 -2.80 -5.19 7.72
CA GLU A 15 -3.44 -4.57 8.87
C GLU A 15 -3.39 -3.04 8.82
N GLU A 16 -2.25 -2.45 8.46
CA GLU A 16 -2.09 -0.99 8.38
C GLU A 16 -2.97 -0.39 7.27
N PHE A 17 -3.06 -1.04 6.12
CA PHE A 17 -3.96 -0.61 5.05
C PHE A 17 -5.43 -0.76 5.45
N GLU A 18 -5.81 -1.84 6.14
CA GLU A 18 -7.17 -2.04 6.63
C GLU A 18 -7.57 -0.98 7.67
N LYS A 19 -6.65 -0.63 8.58
CA LYS A 19 -6.84 0.45 9.56
C LYS A 19 -6.96 1.81 8.90
N ALA A 20 -6.14 2.09 7.88
CA ALA A 20 -6.17 3.35 7.16
C ALA A 20 -7.48 3.55 6.41
N ARG A 21 -7.98 2.48 5.77
CA ARG A 21 -9.31 2.49 5.17
C ARG A 21 -9.87 1.06 5.09
N PRO A 22 -11.05 0.81 5.68
CA PRO A 22 -11.70 -0.50 5.60
C PRO A 22 -11.83 -0.99 4.15
N GLY A 23 -11.38 -2.22 3.89
CA GLY A 23 -11.36 -2.84 2.57
C GLY A 23 -10.06 -2.68 1.77
N LEU A 24 -9.13 -1.81 2.18
CA LEU A 24 -7.80 -1.74 1.55
C LEU A 24 -6.88 -2.89 1.97
N GLY A 25 -7.09 -3.53 3.13
CA GLY A 25 -6.29 -4.67 3.57
C GLY A 25 -6.41 -5.85 2.62
N ALA A 26 -7.63 -6.17 2.17
CA ALA A 26 -7.87 -7.21 1.18
C ALA A 26 -7.19 -6.93 -0.18
N ILE A 27 -7.07 -5.65 -0.56
CA ILE A 27 -6.36 -5.23 -1.78
C ILE A 27 -4.85 -5.35 -1.58
N ALA A 28 -4.34 -4.95 -0.41
CA ALA A 28 -2.93 -5.10 -0.06
C ALA A 28 -2.53 -6.58 -0.07
N GLU A 29 -3.32 -7.47 0.54
CA GLU A 29 -3.09 -8.91 0.50
C GLU A 29 -3.05 -9.43 -0.93
N LYS A 30 -4.01 -9.03 -1.77
CA LYS A 30 -4.04 -9.43 -3.17
C LYS A 30 -2.81 -8.96 -3.94
N ASN A 31 -2.35 -7.74 -3.71
CA ASN A 31 -1.16 -7.20 -4.34
C ASN A 31 0.10 -7.93 -3.90
N ILE A 32 0.21 -8.27 -2.62
CA ILE A 32 1.32 -9.05 -2.06
C ILE A 32 1.34 -10.46 -2.67
N ARG A 33 0.19 -11.14 -2.74
CA ARG A 33 0.09 -12.48 -3.36
C ARG A 33 0.36 -12.48 -4.86
N ASN A 34 0.05 -11.38 -5.55
CA ASN A 34 0.30 -11.18 -6.98
C ASN A 34 1.62 -10.44 -7.22
N ASN A 35 2.65 -10.77 -6.42
CA ASN A 35 3.96 -10.11 -6.44
C ASN A 35 4.62 -10.17 -7.82
N ASP A 36 4.35 -11.20 -8.61
CA ASP A 36 4.87 -11.35 -9.97
C ASP A 36 4.50 -10.17 -10.89
N LYS A 37 3.43 -9.44 -10.56
CA LYS A 37 2.96 -8.28 -11.33
C LYS A 37 3.11 -6.95 -10.60
N THR A 38 3.14 -6.97 -9.27
CA THR A 38 3.10 -5.77 -8.44
C THR A 38 4.46 -5.42 -7.82
N GLY A 39 5.31 -6.40 -7.57
CA GLY A 39 6.58 -6.23 -6.84
C GLY A 39 6.41 -5.90 -5.35
N TRP A 40 5.20 -5.99 -4.78
CA TRP A 40 4.93 -5.57 -3.40
C TRP A 40 5.69 -6.38 -2.35
N ALA A 41 5.75 -7.70 -2.48
CA ALA A 41 6.45 -8.54 -1.51
C ALA A 41 7.96 -8.23 -1.47
N GLU A 42 8.57 -7.92 -2.62
CA GLU A 42 9.98 -7.51 -2.71
C GLU A 42 10.20 -6.16 -2.06
N ILE A 43 9.33 -5.18 -2.34
CA ILE A 43 9.38 -3.86 -1.72
C ILE A 43 9.22 -3.97 -0.20
N ILE A 44 8.26 -4.77 0.28
CA ILE A 44 8.01 -4.97 1.72
C ILE A 44 9.18 -5.68 2.40
N ALA A 45 9.85 -6.61 1.72
CA ALA A 45 11.03 -7.29 2.24
C ALA A 45 12.17 -6.30 2.48
N ASP A 46 12.44 -5.44 1.50
CA ASP A 46 13.50 -4.40 1.55
C ASP A 46 13.13 -3.20 2.43
N THR A 47 11.84 -2.95 2.64
CA THR A 47 11.38 -1.82 3.46
C THR A 47 11.54 -2.16 4.96
N PRO A 48 12.13 -1.25 5.76
CA PRO A 48 12.21 -1.43 7.20
C PRO A 48 10.83 -1.36 7.84
N GLU A 49 10.60 -2.18 8.87
CA GLU A 49 9.27 -2.31 9.52
C GLU A 49 8.74 -1.02 10.15
N SER A 50 9.63 -0.07 10.43
CA SER A 50 9.29 1.28 10.92
C SER A 50 8.66 2.17 9.85
N GLU A 51 8.86 1.85 8.57
CA GLU A 51 8.29 2.57 7.42
C GLU A 51 7.04 1.91 6.86
N LEU A 52 6.76 0.65 7.24
CA LEU A 52 5.52 -0.07 6.96
C LEU A 52 4.36 0.42 7.84
N VAL A 53 4.12 1.73 7.84
CA VAL A 53 3.04 2.40 8.57
C VAL A 53 2.23 3.18 7.55
N ALA A 54 0.90 3.03 7.57
CA ALA A 54 0.03 3.81 6.72
C ALA A 54 0.02 5.27 7.20
N ARG A 55 0.98 6.05 6.71
CA ARG A 55 0.96 7.50 6.90
C ARG A 55 -0.09 8.06 5.97
N GLU A 56 -1.09 8.75 6.51
CA GLU A 56 -1.95 9.64 5.74
C GLU A 56 -1.08 10.78 5.18
N GLY A 57 -0.43 10.50 4.05
CA GLY A 57 0.11 11.55 3.20
C GLY A 57 -1.08 12.34 2.69
N SER A 58 -1.33 13.50 3.27
CA SER A 58 -2.16 14.52 2.62
C SER A 58 -1.43 14.92 1.35
N ALA A 59 -1.72 14.21 0.26
CA ALA A 59 -1.41 14.67 -1.07
C ALA A 59 -2.25 15.94 -1.27
N ASN A 60 -1.73 17.08 -0.81
CA ASN A 60 -2.17 18.40 -1.23
C ASN A 60 -1.79 18.54 -2.71
N ASN A 61 -2.49 17.81 -3.58
CA ASN A 61 -2.54 18.07 -5.01
C ASN A 61 -3.37 19.33 -5.22
N SER A 62 -2.86 20.46 -4.71
CA SER A 62 -3.22 21.78 -5.20
C SER A 62 -2.52 21.99 -6.54
N PHE A 63 -2.85 21.15 -7.54
CA PHE A 63 -2.68 21.55 -8.94
C PHE A 63 -3.80 22.56 -9.23
N MET A 64 -3.62 23.78 -8.74
CA MET A 64 -4.39 24.92 -9.23
C MET A 64 -3.98 25.14 -10.67
N TYR A 65 -4.81 24.71 -11.62
CA TYR A 65 -4.70 25.17 -13.00
C TYR A 65 -5.02 26.68 -13.00
N PRO A 66 -4.14 27.56 -13.49
CA PRO A 66 -4.56 28.91 -13.82
C PRO A 66 -5.64 28.81 -14.91
N ARG A 67 -6.86 29.21 -14.58
CA ARG A 67 -7.96 29.32 -15.53
C ARG A 67 -7.61 30.47 -16.49
N ILE A 68 -7.01 30.13 -17.63
CA ILE A 68 -6.88 31.06 -18.75
C ILE A 68 -8.26 31.15 -19.41
N GLY A 69 -8.92 32.30 -19.27
CA GLY A 69 -10.12 32.66 -20.03
C GLY A 69 -11.34 33.02 -19.20
N GLY A 70 -11.69 34.31 -19.23
CA GLY A 70 -12.91 34.91 -18.67
C GLY A 70 -12.86 36.42 -18.85
#